data_AF-A0A969DAY4-F1
#
_entry.id   AF-A0A969DAY4-F1
#
_cell.length_a   1.000
_cell.length_b   1.000
_cell.length_c   1.000
_cell.angle_alpha   90.00
_cell.angle_beta   90.00
_cell.angle_gamma   90.00
#
_symmetry.space_group_name_H-M   'P 1'
#
loop_
_entity.id
_entity.type
_entity.pdbx_description
1 polymer ?
#
loop_
_entity_poly.entity_id
_entity_poly.type
_entity_poly.pdbx_seq_one_letter_code
_entity_poly.pdbx_strand_id
1 'polypeptide(L)'
;MNPQLPIPPHFNPAKVGEIWRVPYQQRSTEAEAWTKQHDIKPASQDKSRVCLLLIDVQNTFCIPEFELFVGGKSGKAAVEDNGRLCEFIYHDLSEITTIVPTMDTHTAMQIFHPIFWVNSLGQHPIPSATNITPDDIHRGNWKVNPAVSYSLGYEYEFLEKHAYHYVKQLTDNGKYPLTVWSYHSMLGGIGHALVSAVEEAIFFHSIARNSQAQFEIKGNNPLTENYSVLSPEVLQSFDNLPIAQKNTRLIKQLLDFDRVIIAGQAKSHCVAWTIDDLLTDIKQIDINLAQKIYLLEDCTSPVVIPGIVDYTQQADAAYQRFADAGMKLIRSEELGVRS
;
A
#
# COMPACT_ATOMS: atom_id res chain seq x y z
N MET A 1 3.40 -18.05 -26.81
CA MET A 1 2.31 -17.95 -25.83
C MET A 1 2.51 -19.07 -24.84
N ASN A 2 2.91 -18.75 -23.60
CA ASN A 2 2.86 -19.74 -22.52
C ASN A 2 1.39 -19.80 -22.06
N PRO A 3 0.77 -20.98 -22.00
CA PRO A 3 -0.59 -21.10 -21.47
C PRO A 3 -0.58 -20.72 -19.98
N GLN A 4 -1.65 -20.05 -19.52
CA GLN A 4 -1.86 -19.78 -18.09
C GLN A 4 -1.76 -21.08 -17.29
N LEU A 5 -1.10 -20.99 -16.13
CA LEU A 5 -1.01 -22.13 -15.22
C LEU A 5 -2.38 -22.39 -14.58
N PRO A 6 -2.75 -23.64 -14.27
CA PRO A 6 -3.94 -23.90 -13.48
C PRO A 6 -3.79 -23.34 -12.06
N ILE A 7 -4.90 -23.15 -11.34
CA ILE A 7 -4.86 -22.79 -9.93
C ILE A 7 -4.35 -23.98 -9.11
N PRO A 8 -3.35 -23.80 -8.21
CA PRO A 8 -2.88 -24.86 -7.33
C PRO A 8 -3.99 -25.40 -6.41
N PRO A 9 -4.06 -26.73 -6.16
CA PRO A 9 -5.13 -27.35 -5.37
C PRO A 9 -5.28 -26.85 -3.94
N HIS A 10 -4.24 -26.21 -3.37
CA HIS A 10 -4.29 -25.68 -2.02
C HIS A 10 -5.02 -24.35 -1.90
N PHE A 11 -5.14 -23.59 -3.00
CA PHE A 11 -5.82 -22.30 -2.97
C PHE A 11 -7.33 -22.53 -2.86
N ASN A 12 -7.94 -21.89 -1.85
CA ASN A 12 -9.38 -21.91 -1.65
C ASN A 12 -9.92 -20.47 -1.64
N PRO A 13 -10.58 -20.02 -2.73
CA PRO A 13 -11.07 -18.64 -2.82
C PRO A 13 -12.12 -18.32 -1.74
N ALA A 14 -12.84 -19.31 -1.22
CA ALA A 14 -13.83 -19.10 -0.17
C ALA A 14 -13.21 -18.70 1.18
N LYS A 15 -11.90 -18.92 1.37
CA LYS A 15 -11.19 -18.63 2.62
C LYS A 15 -10.39 -17.33 2.59
N VAL A 16 -10.40 -16.56 1.50
CA VAL A 16 -9.56 -15.36 1.36
C VAL A 16 -9.83 -14.31 2.45
N GLY A 17 -11.06 -14.25 2.97
CA GLY A 17 -11.44 -13.37 4.08
C GLY A 17 -11.10 -13.90 5.49
N GLU A 18 -10.41 -15.04 5.61
CA GLU A 18 -9.98 -15.64 6.87
C GLU A 18 -8.49 -15.37 7.13
N ILE A 19 -8.07 -15.44 8.40
CA ILE A 19 -6.66 -15.36 8.79
C ILE A 19 -6.19 -16.73 9.26
N TRP A 20 -5.06 -17.20 8.73
CA TRP A 20 -4.42 -18.45 9.16
C TRP A 20 -2.90 -18.37 9.07
N ARG A 21 -2.24 -19.29 9.78
CA ARG A 21 -0.80 -19.51 9.64
C ARG A 21 -0.53 -20.34 8.39
N VAL A 22 0.20 -19.78 7.42
CA VAL A 22 0.62 -20.50 6.21
C VAL A 22 1.49 -21.73 6.57
N PRO A 23 1.16 -22.95 6.08
CA PRO A 23 1.95 -24.14 6.32
C PRO A 23 3.20 -24.18 5.41
N TYR A 24 4.17 -23.29 5.65
CA TYR A 24 5.30 -23.05 4.74
C TYR A 24 6.07 -24.32 4.32
N GLN A 25 6.33 -25.25 5.24
CA GLN A 25 7.07 -26.46 4.90
C GLN A 25 6.32 -27.33 3.88
N GLN A 26 5.00 -27.42 4.01
CA GLN A 26 4.15 -28.12 3.06
C GLN A 26 4.08 -27.35 1.74
N ARG A 27 3.84 -26.03 1.78
CA ARG A 27 3.80 -25.17 0.59
C ARG A 27 5.10 -25.20 -0.20
N SER A 28 6.24 -25.31 0.48
CA SER A 28 7.55 -25.41 -0.16
C SER A 28 7.67 -26.69 -1.01
N THR A 29 7.34 -27.84 -0.43
CA THR A 29 7.35 -29.12 -1.17
C THR A 29 6.35 -29.13 -2.33
N GLU A 30 5.17 -28.56 -2.15
CA GLU A 30 4.16 -28.46 -3.20
C GLU A 30 4.59 -27.50 -4.32
N ALA A 31 5.21 -26.37 -4.01
CA ALA A 31 5.76 -25.44 -5.01
C ALA A 31 6.89 -26.07 -5.83
N GLU A 32 7.80 -26.83 -5.22
CA GLU A 32 8.83 -27.57 -5.95
C GLU A 32 8.24 -28.63 -6.88
N ALA A 33 7.21 -29.34 -6.44
CA ALA A 33 6.49 -30.31 -7.27
C ALA A 33 5.78 -29.62 -8.43
N TRP A 34 5.15 -28.47 -8.17
CA TRP A 34 4.49 -27.63 -9.16
C TRP A 34 5.44 -27.14 -10.24
N THR A 35 6.62 -26.65 -9.85
CA THR A 35 7.69 -26.24 -10.79
C THR A 35 8.10 -27.39 -11.71
N LYS A 36 8.28 -28.61 -11.18
CA LYS A 36 8.61 -29.79 -12.00
C LYS A 36 7.48 -30.18 -12.94
N GLN A 37 6.23 -30.14 -12.46
CA GLN A 37 5.06 -30.52 -13.23
C GLN A 37 4.80 -29.59 -14.41
N HIS A 38 5.04 -28.28 -14.23
CA HIS A 38 4.73 -27.25 -15.21
C HIS A 38 5.97 -26.65 -15.91
N ASP A 39 7.15 -27.24 -15.72
CA ASP A 39 8.44 -26.79 -16.27
C ASP A 39 8.74 -25.29 -16.01
N ILE A 40 8.41 -24.82 -14.81
CA ILE A 40 8.57 -23.42 -14.43
C ILE A 40 10.06 -23.10 -14.29
N LYS A 41 10.53 -22.09 -15.01
CA LYS A 41 11.92 -21.64 -14.94
C LYS A 41 12.13 -20.70 -13.75
N PRO A 42 13.34 -20.67 -13.16
CA PRO A 42 13.67 -19.66 -12.16
C PRO A 42 13.66 -18.27 -12.79
N ALA A 43 13.26 -17.25 -12.01
CA ALA A 43 13.14 -15.86 -12.44
C ALA A 43 14.47 -15.27 -12.97
N SER A 44 15.62 -15.83 -12.58
CA SER A 44 16.94 -15.43 -13.10
C SER A 44 17.13 -15.69 -14.60
N GLN A 45 16.26 -16.51 -15.21
CA GLN A 45 16.29 -16.81 -16.65
C GLN A 45 15.33 -15.93 -17.47
N ASP A 46 14.59 -15.01 -16.83
CA ASP A 46 13.64 -14.15 -17.51
C ASP A 46 14.35 -13.20 -18.49
N LYS A 47 13.86 -13.15 -19.73
CA LYS A 47 14.33 -12.20 -20.75
C LYS A 47 13.62 -10.85 -20.66
N SER A 48 12.41 -10.85 -20.13
CA SER A 48 11.59 -9.67 -19.85
C SER A 48 11.19 -9.75 -18.39
N ARG A 49 11.59 -8.77 -17.59
CA ARG A 49 11.39 -8.79 -16.14
C ARG A 49 10.09 -8.07 -15.78
N VAL A 50 9.24 -8.77 -15.02
CA VAL A 50 7.95 -8.26 -14.55
C VAL A 50 7.97 -8.11 -13.03
N CYS A 51 7.69 -6.90 -12.55
CA CYS A 51 7.48 -6.62 -11.14
C CYS A 51 5.99 -6.57 -10.83
N LEU A 52 5.56 -7.26 -9.78
CA LEU A 52 4.24 -7.12 -9.18
C LEU A 52 4.39 -6.34 -7.86
N LEU A 53 3.98 -5.07 -7.87
CA LEU A 53 3.94 -4.20 -6.69
C LEU A 53 2.57 -4.35 -6.01
N LEU A 54 2.56 -4.85 -4.79
CA LEU A 54 1.34 -5.09 -4.00
C LEU A 54 1.26 -4.08 -2.88
N ILE A 55 0.37 -3.10 -3.02
CA ILE A 55 0.26 -1.99 -2.08
C ILE A 55 -0.65 -2.39 -0.93
N ASP A 56 -0.09 -2.45 0.28
CA ASP A 56 -0.80 -2.57 1.56
C ASP A 56 -1.89 -3.67 1.58
N VAL A 57 -1.58 -4.86 1.05
CA VAL A 57 -2.43 -6.07 1.12
C VAL A 57 -2.39 -6.72 2.51
N GLN A 58 -2.54 -5.88 3.54
CA GLN A 58 -2.48 -6.22 4.96
C GLN A 58 -3.87 -6.46 5.54
N ASN A 59 -3.93 -7.26 6.60
CA ASN A 59 -5.18 -7.64 7.26
C ASN A 59 -6.02 -6.42 7.65
N THR A 60 -5.38 -5.34 8.14
CA THR A 60 -6.10 -4.16 8.60
C THR A 60 -6.97 -3.49 7.53
N PHE A 61 -6.56 -3.60 6.26
CA PHE A 61 -7.26 -3.02 5.10
C PHE A 61 -8.11 -4.05 4.37
N CYS A 62 -7.81 -5.34 4.51
CA CYS A 62 -8.30 -6.37 3.61
C CYS A 62 -9.20 -7.43 4.25
N ILE A 63 -9.21 -7.54 5.58
CA ILE A 63 -10.04 -8.51 6.30
C ILE A 63 -11.17 -7.77 7.02
N PRO A 64 -12.42 -8.25 6.96
CA PRO A 64 -13.54 -7.65 7.68
C PRO A 64 -13.25 -7.50 9.19
N GLU A 65 -13.94 -6.56 9.83
CA GLU A 65 -13.83 -6.24 11.27
C GLU A 65 -12.55 -5.51 11.70
N PHE A 66 -11.53 -5.41 10.84
CA PHE A 66 -10.40 -4.51 11.08
C PHE A 66 -10.76 -3.03 10.85
N GLU A 67 -9.98 -2.16 11.48
CA GLU A 67 -10.30 -0.75 11.72
C GLU A 67 -10.47 0.07 10.43
N LEU A 68 -9.71 -0.26 9.39
CA LEU A 68 -9.71 0.43 8.11
C LEU A 68 -10.02 -0.52 6.94
N PHE A 69 -10.85 -1.54 7.19
CA PHE A 69 -11.26 -2.48 6.16
C PHE A 69 -11.89 -1.79 4.94
N VAL A 70 -11.33 -2.04 3.77
CA VAL A 70 -11.78 -1.49 2.49
C VAL A 70 -12.90 -2.35 1.94
N GLY A 71 -14.10 -2.14 2.50
CA GLY A 71 -15.32 -2.85 2.07
C GLY A 71 -15.78 -2.46 0.66
N GLY A 72 -15.38 -1.29 0.15
CA GLY A 72 -15.86 -0.76 -1.13
C GLY A 72 -17.39 -0.73 -1.22
N LYS A 73 -17.94 -0.73 -2.44
CA LYS A 73 -19.40 -0.74 -2.63
C LYS A 73 -20.06 -2.08 -2.30
N SER A 74 -19.34 -3.20 -2.43
CA SER A 74 -19.87 -4.53 -2.13
C SER A 74 -19.93 -4.84 -0.64
N GLY A 75 -19.24 -4.03 0.20
CA GLY A 75 -19.00 -4.34 1.61
C GLY A 75 -17.97 -5.45 1.83
N LYS A 76 -17.39 -6.01 0.76
CA LYS A 76 -16.38 -7.09 0.79
C LYS A 76 -15.26 -6.89 -0.22
N ALA A 77 -15.13 -5.70 -0.78
CA ALA A 77 -14.37 -5.47 -2.01
C ALA A 77 -12.89 -5.88 -1.89
N ALA A 78 -12.19 -5.55 -0.80
CA ALA A 78 -10.81 -5.99 -0.63
C ALA A 78 -10.62 -7.51 -0.51
N VAL A 79 -11.61 -8.25 0.02
CA VAL A 79 -11.58 -9.73 0.02
C VAL A 79 -11.73 -10.26 -1.40
N GLU A 80 -12.65 -9.68 -2.18
CA GLU A 80 -12.89 -10.04 -3.57
C GLU A 80 -11.68 -9.71 -4.46
N ASP A 81 -11.05 -8.55 -4.23
CA ASP A 81 -9.82 -8.11 -4.90
C ASP A 81 -8.67 -9.07 -4.61
N ASN A 82 -8.48 -9.48 -3.35
CA ASN A 82 -7.43 -10.42 -2.99
C ASN A 82 -7.67 -11.82 -3.56
N GLY A 83 -8.93 -12.23 -3.75
CA GLY A 83 -9.27 -13.47 -4.45
C GLY A 83 -8.76 -13.46 -5.88
N ARG A 84 -9.12 -12.42 -6.65
CA ARG A 84 -8.64 -12.21 -8.02
C ARG A 84 -7.13 -12.02 -8.10
N LEU A 85 -6.53 -11.35 -7.11
CA LEU A 85 -5.09 -11.18 -7.03
C LEU A 85 -4.35 -12.51 -6.81
N CYS A 86 -4.85 -13.38 -5.94
CA CYS A 86 -4.25 -14.71 -5.74
C CYS A 86 -4.34 -15.53 -7.03
N GLU A 87 -5.50 -15.54 -7.69
CA GLU A 87 -5.68 -16.21 -8.97
C GLU A 87 -4.73 -15.68 -10.04
N PHE A 88 -4.60 -14.36 -10.15
CA PHE A 88 -3.63 -13.70 -11.02
C PHE A 88 -2.19 -14.16 -10.74
N ILE A 89 -1.76 -14.13 -9.46
CA ILE A 89 -0.40 -14.57 -9.08
C ILE A 89 -0.17 -16.02 -9.49
N TYR A 90 -1.15 -16.91 -9.31
CA TYR A 90 -1.00 -18.32 -9.66
C TYR A 90 -1.04 -18.58 -11.18
N HIS A 91 -1.96 -17.95 -11.89
CA HIS A 91 -2.10 -18.08 -13.35
C HIS A 91 -0.85 -17.57 -14.09
N ASP A 92 -0.31 -16.44 -13.64
CA ASP A 92 0.85 -15.77 -14.25
C ASP A 92 2.16 -16.02 -13.47
N LEU A 93 2.19 -17.05 -12.61
CA LEU A 93 3.32 -17.34 -11.72
C LEU A 93 4.66 -17.48 -12.47
N SER A 94 4.63 -18.04 -13.69
CA SER A 94 5.81 -18.22 -14.55
C SER A 94 6.27 -16.95 -15.27
N GLU A 95 5.48 -15.88 -15.24
CA GLU A 95 5.80 -14.62 -15.93
C GLU A 95 6.19 -13.52 -14.93
N ILE A 96 5.78 -13.64 -13.66
CA ILE A 96 6.17 -12.71 -12.60
C ILE A 96 7.63 -12.97 -12.18
N THR A 97 8.50 -11.98 -12.36
CA THR A 97 9.92 -12.07 -11.96
C THR A 97 10.09 -11.78 -10.48
N THR A 98 9.46 -10.72 -9.97
CA THR A 98 9.63 -10.25 -8.59
C THR A 98 8.30 -9.75 -8.04
N ILE A 99 7.98 -10.10 -6.79
CA ILE A 99 6.85 -9.54 -6.06
C ILE A 99 7.38 -8.62 -4.96
N VAL A 100 6.83 -7.42 -4.90
CA VAL A 100 7.19 -6.37 -3.95
C VAL A 100 5.94 -5.99 -3.14
N PRO A 101 5.66 -6.68 -2.02
CA PRO A 101 4.64 -6.21 -1.08
C PRO A 101 5.12 -4.97 -0.33
N THR A 102 4.25 -3.97 -0.22
CA THR A 102 4.44 -2.82 0.67
C THR A 102 3.74 -3.09 1.99
N MET A 103 4.33 -2.58 3.07
CA MET A 103 3.80 -2.68 4.41
C MET A 103 3.65 -1.28 4.96
N ASP A 104 2.41 -0.85 5.15
CA ASP A 104 2.12 0.25 6.04
C ASP A 104 2.45 -0.20 7.46
N THR A 105 3.30 0.55 8.16
CA THR A 105 3.90 0.11 9.42
C THR A 105 3.90 1.25 10.41
N HIS A 106 3.06 1.15 11.43
CA HIS A 106 2.91 2.22 12.41
C HIS A 106 3.23 1.79 13.84
N THR A 107 3.62 2.78 14.64
CA THR A 107 3.63 2.68 16.10
C THR A 107 2.46 3.49 16.67
N ALA A 108 2.24 3.47 17.99
CA ALA A 108 1.07 4.14 18.55
C ALA A 108 1.08 5.67 18.36
N MET A 109 2.26 6.30 18.49
CA MET A 109 2.37 7.76 18.60
C MET A 109 2.68 8.45 17.29
N GLN A 110 1.99 8.07 16.22
CA GLN A 110 2.12 8.71 14.91
C GLN A 110 1.38 10.05 14.89
N ILE A 111 1.87 11.02 14.11
CA ILE A 111 1.26 12.35 13.95
C ILE A 111 -0.19 12.29 13.45
N PHE A 112 -0.60 11.20 12.80
CA PHE A 112 -1.96 10.96 12.33
C PHE A 112 -2.79 10.06 13.25
N HIS A 113 -2.30 9.73 14.46
CA HIS A 113 -3.04 8.95 15.46
C HIS A 113 -3.58 9.81 16.62
N PRO A 114 -4.66 9.37 17.30
CA PRO A 114 -5.31 10.18 18.33
C PRO A 114 -4.40 10.56 19.49
N ILE A 115 -3.51 9.65 19.94
CA ILE A 115 -2.64 9.92 21.10
C ILE A 115 -1.68 11.10 20.90
N PHE A 116 -1.36 11.45 19.65
CA PHE A 116 -0.48 12.56 19.32
C PHE A 116 -1.11 13.92 19.63
N TRP A 117 -2.45 13.99 19.66
CA TRP A 117 -3.20 15.24 19.79
C TRP A 117 -4.09 15.25 21.04
N VAL A 118 -4.20 16.41 21.67
CA VAL A 118 -5.15 16.66 22.76
C VAL A 118 -5.83 18.01 22.59
N ASN A 119 -7.09 18.13 23.01
CA ASN A 119 -7.78 19.41 23.08
C ASN A 119 -7.53 20.11 24.44
N SER A 120 -8.18 21.26 24.66
CA SER A 120 -8.08 22.02 25.91
C SER A 120 -8.59 21.26 27.15
N LEU A 121 -9.42 20.23 26.97
CA LEU A 121 -9.95 19.35 28.01
C LEU A 121 -9.08 18.10 28.24
N GLY A 122 -7.96 17.95 27.52
CA GLY A 122 -7.09 16.78 27.59
C GLY A 122 -7.65 15.54 26.87
N GLN A 123 -8.66 15.72 26.00
CA GLN A 123 -9.27 14.63 25.23
C GLN A 123 -8.60 14.47 23.88
N HIS A 124 -8.53 13.23 23.38
CA HIS A 124 -8.01 12.90 22.06
C HIS A 124 -9.07 13.11 20.96
N PRO A 125 -8.66 13.40 19.72
CA PRO A 125 -9.56 13.48 18.57
C PRO A 125 -10.27 12.16 18.29
N ILE A 126 -11.48 12.26 17.74
CA ILE A 126 -12.24 11.10 17.28
C ILE A 126 -11.63 10.65 15.94
N PRO A 127 -11.11 9.42 15.84
CA PRO A 127 -10.51 8.92 14.61
C PRO A 127 -11.53 8.85 13.46
N SER A 128 -11.04 9.00 12.23
CA SER A 128 -11.80 8.99 10.97
C SER A 128 -12.88 10.07 10.83
N ALA A 129 -13.06 10.92 11.85
CA ALA A 129 -14.02 12.04 11.86
C ALA A 129 -13.35 13.41 12.08
N THR A 130 -12.10 13.42 12.57
CA THR A 130 -11.37 14.66 12.86
C THR A 130 -10.35 14.96 11.79
N ASN A 131 -10.46 16.15 11.20
CA ASN A 131 -9.44 16.76 10.36
C ASN A 131 -8.80 17.92 11.13
N ILE A 132 -7.47 18.00 11.16
CA ILE A 132 -6.73 19.06 11.83
C ILE A 132 -6.14 20.01 10.78
N THR A 133 -6.49 21.29 10.91
CA THR A 133 -6.00 22.38 10.03
C THR A 133 -5.01 23.28 10.76
N PRO A 134 -4.26 24.15 10.05
CA PRO A 134 -3.38 25.13 10.70
C PRO A 134 -4.16 26.05 11.65
N ASP A 135 -5.40 26.41 11.28
CA ASP A 135 -6.31 27.22 12.10
C ASP A 135 -6.70 26.53 13.41
N ASP A 136 -6.90 25.21 13.41
CA ASP A 136 -7.21 24.46 14.62
C ASP A 136 -6.07 24.48 15.64
N ILE A 137 -4.83 24.38 15.15
CA ILE A 137 -3.64 24.47 15.99
C ILE A 137 -3.48 25.90 16.52
N HIS A 138 -3.61 26.91 15.65
CA HIS A 138 -3.53 28.32 16.04
C HIS A 138 -4.55 28.72 17.10
N ARG A 139 -5.78 28.20 17.00
CA ARG A 139 -6.86 28.49 17.97
C ARG A 139 -6.77 27.64 19.24
N GLY A 140 -5.83 26.68 19.30
CA GLY A 140 -5.69 25.76 20.43
C GLY A 140 -6.80 24.71 20.52
N ASN A 141 -7.54 24.46 19.42
CA ASN A 141 -8.53 23.39 19.34
C ASN A 141 -7.83 22.03 19.50
N TRP A 142 -6.67 21.89 18.85
CA TRP A 142 -5.80 20.73 18.94
C TRP A 142 -4.36 21.18 19.18
N LYS A 143 -3.68 20.52 20.12
CA LYS A 143 -2.26 20.69 20.37
C LYS A 143 -1.58 19.33 20.47
N VAL A 144 -0.26 19.31 20.29
CA VAL A 144 0.53 18.11 20.56
C VAL A 144 0.33 17.69 22.01
N ASN A 145 0.11 16.40 22.23
CA ASN A 145 0.07 15.80 23.55
C ASN A 145 1.47 15.82 24.18
N PRO A 146 1.73 16.56 25.27
CA PRO A 146 3.05 16.62 25.88
C PRO A 146 3.58 15.24 26.32
N ALA A 147 2.67 14.30 26.64
CA ALA A 147 3.05 12.96 27.09
C ALA A 147 3.72 12.10 26.01
N VAL A 148 3.59 12.43 24.72
CA VAL A 148 4.24 11.66 23.64
C VAL A 148 5.73 12.00 23.47
N SER A 149 6.19 13.13 24.01
CA SER A 149 7.57 13.63 23.86
C SER A 149 8.62 12.61 24.27
N TYR A 150 8.44 11.96 25.43
CA TYR A 150 9.36 10.93 25.92
C TYR A 150 9.53 9.78 24.94
N SER A 151 8.42 9.24 24.42
CA SER A 151 8.44 8.08 23.53
C SER A 151 8.93 8.42 22.13
N LEU A 152 8.71 9.65 21.67
CA LEU A 152 9.18 10.11 20.36
C LEU A 152 10.65 10.57 20.38
N GLY A 153 11.21 10.86 21.55
CA GLY A 153 12.60 11.30 21.70
C GLY A 153 12.84 12.73 21.21
N TYR A 154 11.79 13.58 21.20
CA TYR A 154 11.87 15.00 20.82
C TYR A 154 11.37 15.89 21.94
N GLU A 155 12.00 17.05 22.11
CA GLU A 155 11.51 18.11 22.99
C GLU A 155 10.10 18.55 22.60
N TYR A 156 9.26 18.87 23.59
CA TYR A 156 7.87 19.26 23.34
C TYR A 156 7.75 20.46 22.39
N GLU A 157 8.60 21.48 22.58
CA GLU A 157 8.61 22.68 21.72
C GLU A 157 8.95 22.35 20.26
N PHE A 158 9.84 21.38 20.03
CA PHE A 158 10.14 20.90 18.67
C PHE A 158 8.90 20.26 18.06
N LEU A 159 8.21 19.38 18.80
CA LEU A 159 7.02 18.70 18.31
C LEU A 159 5.89 19.68 18.00
N GLU A 160 5.67 20.70 18.82
CA GLU A 160 4.66 21.74 18.55
C GLU A 160 4.94 22.50 17.26
N LYS A 161 6.19 22.98 17.07
CA LYS A 161 6.59 23.69 15.86
C LYS A 161 6.51 22.79 14.63
N HIS A 162 6.96 21.54 14.75
CA HIS A 162 6.91 20.57 13.67
C HIS A 162 5.48 20.20 13.30
N ALA A 163 4.61 19.95 14.27
CA ALA A 163 3.21 19.59 14.03
C ALA A 163 2.46 20.71 13.27
N TYR A 164 2.69 21.97 13.65
CA TYR A 164 2.16 23.10 12.89
C TYR A 164 2.76 23.17 11.47
N HIS A 165 4.07 23.03 11.33
CA HIS A 165 4.75 23.02 10.03
C HIS A 165 4.19 21.92 9.11
N TYR A 166 4.02 20.71 9.64
CA TYR A 166 3.47 19.56 8.93
C TYR A 166 2.07 19.85 8.39
N VAL A 167 1.14 20.28 9.25
CA VAL A 167 -0.25 20.56 8.84
C VAL A 167 -0.31 21.74 7.85
N LYS A 168 0.58 22.72 8.00
CA LYS A 168 0.73 23.81 7.03
C LYS A 168 1.21 23.32 5.67
N GLN A 169 2.24 22.45 5.63
CA GLN A 169 2.78 21.88 4.39
C GLN A 169 1.73 21.06 3.64
N LEU A 170 0.91 20.28 4.34
CA LEU A 170 -0.22 19.57 3.71
C LEU A 170 -1.15 20.54 2.98
N THR A 171 -1.51 21.65 3.64
CA THR A 171 -2.39 22.68 3.08
C THR A 171 -1.74 23.40 1.89
N ASP A 172 -0.49 23.84 2.03
CA ASP A 172 0.24 24.57 0.98
C ASP A 172 0.43 23.72 -0.30
N ASN A 173 0.64 22.41 -0.13
CA ASN A 173 0.85 21.47 -1.24
C ASN A 173 -0.48 20.99 -1.87
N GLY A 174 -1.62 21.57 -1.47
CA GLY A 174 -2.93 21.22 -2.00
C GLY A 174 -3.40 19.81 -1.61
N LYS A 175 -2.82 19.24 -0.55
CA LYS A 175 -3.21 17.94 -0.01
C LYS A 175 -4.39 18.08 0.95
N TYR A 176 -4.97 16.95 1.34
CA TYR A 176 -6.01 16.96 2.37
C TYR A 176 -5.47 17.52 3.69
N PRO A 177 -6.33 18.16 4.50
CA PRO A 177 -6.03 18.38 5.91
C PRO A 177 -5.57 17.08 6.58
N LEU A 178 -4.86 17.19 7.70
CA LEU A 178 -4.46 16.01 8.46
C LEU A 178 -5.70 15.27 8.97
N THR A 179 -6.00 14.12 8.37
CA THR A 179 -6.99 13.18 8.89
C THR A 179 -6.39 12.42 10.06
N VAL A 180 -7.06 12.43 11.20
CA VAL A 180 -6.70 11.53 12.31
C VAL A 180 -7.32 10.17 12.05
N TRP A 181 -6.52 9.12 11.93
CA TRP A 181 -6.98 7.75 11.66
C TRP A 181 -7.18 6.94 12.94
N SER A 182 -8.02 5.91 12.87
CA SER A 182 -8.03 4.83 13.85
C SER A 182 -6.65 4.18 13.90
N TYR A 183 -6.26 3.58 15.03
CA TYR A 183 -5.05 2.76 15.05
C TYR A 183 -5.18 1.62 14.04
N HIS A 184 -4.17 1.47 13.20
CA HIS A 184 -4.15 0.48 12.13
C HIS A 184 -2.70 0.08 11.85
N SER A 185 -2.50 -1.02 11.13
CA SER A 185 -1.18 -1.45 10.66
C SER A 185 -0.08 -1.44 11.74
N MET A 186 -0.46 -1.72 12.99
CA MET A 186 0.41 -1.60 14.14
C MET A 186 1.55 -2.62 14.07
N LEU A 187 2.79 -2.15 14.07
CA LEU A 187 4.00 -2.97 13.93
C LEU A 187 3.95 -4.19 14.87
N GLY A 188 4.00 -5.38 14.27
CA GLY A 188 3.97 -6.66 14.98
C GLY A 188 2.58 -7.16 15.38
N GLY A 189 1.52 -6.37 15.18
CA GLY A 189 0.14 -6.78 15.37
C GLY A 189 -0.39 -7.64 14.22
N ILE A 190 -1.49 -8.35 14.47
CA ILE A 190 -2.13 -9.20 13.44
C ILE A 190 -2.65 -8.39 12.24
N GLY A 191 -3.10 -7.15 12.47
CA GLY A 191 -3.52 -6.22 11.42
C GLY A 191 -2.38 -5.78 10.49
N HIS A 192 -1.13 -5.82 10.98
CA HIS A 192 0.06 -5.48 10.20
C HIS A 192 0.50 -6.60 9.26
N ALA A 193 0.14 -7.86 9.53
CA ALA A 193 0.48 -8.97 8.64
C ALA A 193 -0.25 -8.86 7.29
N LEU A 194 0.33 -9.44 6.25
CA LEU A 194 -0.34 -9.64 4.97
C LEU A 194 -1.59 -10.53 5.14
N VAL A 195 -2.53 -10.40 4.21
CA VAL A 195 -3.62 -11.38 4.06
C VAL A 195 -3.04 -12.76 3.83
N SER A 196 -3.44 -13.75 4.64
CA SER A 196 -2.88 -15.10 4.62
C SER A 196 -2.91 -15.77 3.24
N ALA A 197 -3.97 -15.54 2.46
CA ALA A 197 -4.08 -16.04 1.08
C ALA A 197 -2.99 -15.47 0.16
N VAL A 198 -2.76 -14.16 0.26
CA VAL A 198 -1.80 -13.42 -0.57
C VAL A 198 -0.38 -13.75 -0.12
N GLU A 199 -0.13 -13.80 1.19
CA GLU A 199 1.11 -14.27 1.77
C GLU A 199 1.49 -15.67 1.27
N GLU A 200 0.54 -16.60 1.28
CA GLU A 200 0.74 -17.97 0.79
C GLU A 200 1.07 -18.00 -0.70
N ALA A 201 0.41 -17.19 -1.52
CA ALA A 201 0.70 -17.05 -2.95
C ALA A 201 2.10 -16.47 -3.21
N ILE A 202 2.51 -15.45 -2.47
CA ILE A 202 3.85 -14.85 -2.54
C ILE A 202 4.92 -15.86 -2.16
N PHE A 203 4.71 -16.61 -1.06
CA PHE A 203 5.64 -17.65 -0.63
C PHE A 203 5.75 -18.76 -1.68
N PHE A 204 4.63 -19.23 -2.21
CA PHE A 204 4.60 -20.26 -3.25
C PHE A 204 5.34 -19.82 -4.52
N HIS A 205 5.10 -18.58 -4.99
CA HIS A 205 5.87 -17.96 -6.07
C HIS A 205 7.36 -17.93 -5.76
N SER A 206 7.75 -17.53 -4.56
CA SER A 206 9.15 -17.40 -4.16
C SER A 206 9.92 -18.72 -4.30
N ILE A 207 9.30 -19.82 -3.88
CA ILE A 207 9.88 -21.17 -4.03
C ILE A 207 9.85 -21.59 -5.49
N ALA A 208 8.70 -21.48 -6.15
CA ALA A 208 8.52 -22.00 -7.51
C ALA A 208 9.40 -21.30 -8.56
N ARG A 209 9.73 -20.02 -8.32
CA ARG A 209 10.53 -19.15 -9.22
C ARG A 209 11.95 -18.90 -8.71
N ASN A 210 12.32 -19.42 -7.54
CA ASN A 210 13.57 -19.08 -6.83
C ASN A 210 13.79 -17.55 -6.75
N SER A 211 12.73 -16.81 -6.43
CA SER A 211 12.71 -15.34 -6.42
C SER A 211 12.23 -14.83 -5.07
N GLN A 212 13.14 -14.28 -4.27
CA GLN A 212 12.79 -13.77 -2.94
C GLN A 212 11.88 -12.55 -3.06
N ALA A 213 10.69 -12.62 -2.44
CA ALA A 213 9.82 -11.45 -2.29
C ALA A 213 10.52 -10.32 -1.52
N GLN A 214 10.32 -9.08 -1.95
CA GLN A 214 10.99 -7.90 -1.41
C GLN A 214 9.99 -7.00 -0.67
N PHE A 215 10.09 -6.92 0.65
CA PHE A 215 9.17 -6.12 1.45
C PHE A 215 9.65 -4.66 1.54
N GLU A 216 8.75 -3.74 1.20
CA GLU A 216 9.00 -2.30 1.29
C GLU A 216 8.17 -1.69 2.43
N ILE A 217 8.85 -1.25 3.48
CA ILE A 217 8.22 -0.65 4.67
C ILE A 217 7.96 0.83 4.43
N LYS A 218 6.79 1.32 4.83
CA LYS A 218 6.44 2.75 4.86
C LYS A 218 5.69 3.12 6.15
N GLY A 219 5.59 4.41 6.44
CA GLY A 219 4.75 4.92 7.55
C GLY A 219 5.35 4.77 8.95
N ASN A 220 6.61 4.34 9.07
CA ASN A 220 7.25 4.07 10.36
C ASN A 220 7.83 5.32 11.04
N ASN A 221 7.87 6.46 10.35
CA ASN A 221 8.29 7.73 10.95
C ASN A 221 7.11 8.41 11.65
N PRO A 222 7.15 8.61 12.98
CA PRO A 222 6.05 9.19 13.75
C PRO A 222 5.70 10.65 13.40
N LEU A 223 6.53 11.35 12.64
CA LEU A 223 6.39 12.78 12.37
C LEU A 223 5.83 13.11 10.99
N THR A 224 5.50 12.11 10.16
CA THR A 224 4.89 12.32 8.85
C THR A 224 4.05 11.11 8.43
N GLU A 225 2.90 11.36 7.81
CA GLU A 225 2.16 10.33 7.08
C GLU A 225 2.92 9.91 5.82
N ASN A 226 2.64 8.71 5.32
CA ASN A 226 3.32 8.08 4.20
C ASN A 226 2.37 7.19 3.37
N TYR A 227 1.34 7.77 2.75
CA TYR A 227 0.41 7.03 1.87
C TYR A 227 1.14 6.36 0.69
N SER A 228 1.94 7.13 -0.04
CA SER A 228 2.75 6.62 -1.14
C SER A 228 3.96 5.88 -0.62
N VAL A 229 4.18 4.61 -1.00
CA VAL A 229 5.43 3.89 -0.65
C VAL A 229 6.69 4.59 -1.18
N LEU A 230 6.54 5.53 -2.12
CA LEU A 230 7.64 6.21 -2.77
C LEU A 230 8.05 7.50 -2.06
N SER A 231 7.13 8.18 -1.36
CA SER A 231 7.46 9.42 -0.65
C SER A 231 6.54 9.67 0.56
N PRO A 232 7.11 10.00 1.73
CA PRO A 232 6.37 10.62 2.82
C PRO A 232 5.76 11.97 2.43
N GLU A 233 4.72 12.36 3.15
CA GLU A 233 3.96 13.58 2.94
C GLU A 233 4.78 14.86 3.11
N VAL A 234 5.63 14.87 4.13
CA VAL A 234 6.53 15.97 4.48
C VAL A 234 7.92 15.38 4.77
N LEU A 235 8.93 15.91 4.08
CA LEU A 235 10.30 15.37 4.15
C LEU A 235 11.19 16.10 5.15
N GLN A 236 10.81 17.30 5.56
CA GLN A 236 11.64 18.19 6.39
C GLN A 236 10.86 18.71 7.59
N SER A 237 11.57 18.99 8.67
CA SER A 237 11.01 19.69 9.84
C SER A 237 10.95 21.21 9.61
N PHE A 238 10.35 21.92 10.58
CA PHE A 238 10.18 23.38 10.54
C PHE A 238 11.50 24.17 10.42
N ASP A 239 12.64 23.57 10.80
CA ASP A 239 13.99 24.11 10.73
C ASP A 239 14.79 23.59 9.51
N ASN A 240 14.11 22.98 8.54
CA ASN A 240 14.66 22.43 7.29
C ASN A 240 15.60 21.22 7.47
N LEU A 241 15.55 20.55 8.62
CA LEU A 241 16.26 19.28 8.80
C LEU A 241 15.48 18.13 8.14
N PRO A 242 16.13 17.22 7.40
CA PRO A 242 15.47 16.05 6.86
C PRO A 242 14.92 15.15 7.98
N ILE A 243 13.62 14.86 7.95
CA ILE A 243 13.00 13.86 8.83
C ILE A 243 12.75 12.56 8.08
N ALA A 244 12.59 12.62 6.76
CA ALA A 244 12.33 11.47 5.92
C ALA A 244 12.89 11.71 4.51
N GLN A 245 12.93 10.66 3.70
CA GLN A 245 13.47 10.72 2.35
C GLN A 245 12.57 9.98 1.37
N LYS A 246 12.53 10.46 0.14
CA LYS A 246 11.93 9.74 -0.98
C LYS A 246 12.64 8.40 -1.19
N ASN A 247 11.90 7.34 -1.48
CA ASN A 247 12.44 6.01 -1.77
C ASN A 247 12.99 5.94 -3.21
N THR A 248 14.05 6.69 -3.48
CA THR A 248 14.68 6.74 -4.82
C THR A 248 15.22 5.39 -5.27
N ARG A 249 15.52 4.48 -4.32
CA ARG A 249 15.93 3.11 -4.63
C ARG A 249 14.78 2.35 -5.29
N LEU A 250 13.60 2.33 -4.66
CA LEU A 250 12.44 1.63 -5.20
C LEU A 250 11.98 2.22 -6.52
N ILE A 251 11.97 3.56 -6.66
CA ILE A 251 11.61 4.22 -7.93
C ILE A 251 12.50 3.75 -9.08
N LYS A 252 13.82 3.82 -8.90
CA LYS A 252 14.78 3.35 -9.91
C LYS A 252 14.57 1.88 -10.23
N GLN A 253 14.41 1.06 -9.21
CA GLN A 253 14.18 -0.36 -9.37
C GLN A 253 12.90 -0.67 -10.15
N LEU A 254 11.77 -0.01 -9.84
CA LEU A 254 10.51 -0.16 -10.59
C LEU A 254 10.70 0.25 -12.05
N LEU A 255 11.41 1.34 -12.31
CA LEU A 255 11.73 1.80 -13.66
C LEU A 255 12.80 0.97 -14.37
N ASP A 256 13.49 0.04 -13.71
CA ASP A 256 14.41 -0.90 -14.35
C ASP A 256 13.70 -2.17 -14.85
N PHE A 257 12.46 -2.42 -14.43
CA PHE A 257 11.65 -3.52 -14.95
C PHE A 257 11.06 -3.19 -16.33
N ASP A 258 10.84 -4.24 -17.13
CA ASP A 258 10.21 -4.15 -18.44
C ASP A 258 8.70 -3.95 -18.31
N ARG A 259 8.09 -4.43 -17.22
CA ARG A 259 6.71 -4.19 -16.82
C ARG A 259 6.58 -4.08 -15.31
N VAL A 260 5.79 -3.13 -14.83
CA VAL A 260 5.39 -3.00 -13.43
C VAL A 260 3.88 -3.11 -13.36
N ILE A 261 3.40 -4.09 -12.59
CA ILE A 261 1.98 -4.35 -12.37
C ILE A 261 1.66 -3.92 -10.94
N ILE A 262 0.63 -3.09 -10.77
CA ILE A 262 0.26 -2.50 -9.48
C ILE A 262 -1.14 -2.96 -9.10
N ALA A 263 -1.27 -3.49 -7.88
CA ALA A 263 -2.52 -3.90 -7.25
C ALA A 263 -2.47 -3.58 -5.75
N GLY A 264 -3.58 -3.80 -5.04
CA GLY A 264 -3.65 -3.67 -3.58
C GLY A 264 -4.62 -2.59 -3.11
N GLN A 265 -4.44 -2.09 -1.89
CA GLN A 265 -5.40 -1.23 -1.23
C GLN A 265 -4.79 0.07 -0.67
N ALA A 266 -5.57 1.15 -0.56
CA ALA A 266 -6.85 1.38 -1.22
C ALA A 266 -6.64 2.10 -2.57
N LYS A 267 -7.48 1.82 -3.58
CA LYS A 267 -7.48 2.48 -4.91
C LYS A 267 -7.46 4.01 -4.81
N SER A 268 -8.16 4.55 -3.81
CA SER A 268 -8.32 6.00 -3.60
C SER A 268 -7.21 6.67 -2.77
N HIS A 269 -6.37 5.89 -2.08
CA HIS A 269 -5.33 6.39 -1.15
C HIS A 269 -3.96 5.83 -1.54
N CYS A 270 -3.38 4.93 -0.74
CA CYS A 270 -2.01 4.43 -0.92
C CYS A 270 -1.68 4.01 -2.37
N VAL A 271 -2.63 3.38 -3.06
CA VAL A 271 -2.48 2.99 -4.47
C VAL A 271 -2.38 4.21 -5.38
N ALA A 272 -3.41 5.07 -5.40
CA ALA A 272 -3.40 6.26 -6.25
C ALA A 272 -2.23 7.19 -5.95
N TRP A 273 -1.85 7.35 -4.69
CA TRP A 273 -0.75 8.24 -4.28
C TRP A 273 0.61 7.68 -4.71
N THR A 274 0.81 6.37 -4.56
CA THR A 274 2.00 5.68 -5.08
C THR A 274 2.12 5.85 -6.59
N ILE A 275 1.02 5.68 -7.33
CA ILE A 275 1.02 5.81 -8.79
C ILE A 275 1.26 7.27 -9.22
N ASP A 276 0.69 8.25 -8.51
CA ASP A 276 0.86 9.67 -8.81
C ASP A 276 2.30 10.15 -8.57
N ASP A 277 2.93 9.70 -7.47
CA ASP A 277 4.35 9.93 -7.21
C ASP A 277 5.22 9.31 -8.31
N LEU A 278 4.95 8.04 -8.66
CA LEU A 278 5.68 7.36 -9.72
C LEU A 278 5.53 8.08 -11.06
N LEU A 279 4.32 8.53 -11.39
CA LEU A 279 4.06 9.30 -12.61
C LEU A 279 4.78 10.65 -12.60
N THR A 280 4.89 11.28 -11.43
CA THR A 280 5.64 12.54 -11.27
C THR A 280 7.12 12.34 -11.57
N ASP A 281 7.74 11.26 -11.07
CA ASP A 281 9.12 10.91 -11.43
C ASP A 281 9.26 10.53 -12.91
N ILE A 282 8.33 9.73 -13.44
CA ILE A 282 8.30 9.35 -14.86
C ILE A 282 8.29 10.59 -15.76
N LYS A 283 7.45 11.60 -15.47
CA LYS A 283 7.38 12.85 -16.23
C LYS A 283 8.71 13.63 -16.21
N GLN A 284 9.47 13.55 -15.13
CA GLN A 284 10.78 14.21 -15.02
C GLN A 284 11.89 13.46 -15.78
N ILE A 285 11.76 12.14 -15.93
CA ILE A 285 12.76 11.29 -16.59
C ILE A 285 12.45 11.11 -18.08
N ASP A 286 11.33 10.45 -18.40
CA ASP A 286 10.82 10.20 -19.75
C ASP A 286 9.38 9.68 -19.64
N ILE A 287 8.42 10.44 -20.16
CA ILE A 287 6.99 10.11 -20.12
C ILE A 287 6.67 8.76 -20.76
N ASN A 288 7.47 8.28 -21.72
CA ASN A 288 7.25 6.98 -22.35
C ASN A 288 7.40 5.81 -21.37
N LEU A 289 8.08 6.01 -20.23
CA LEU A 289 8.16 5.02 -19.17
C LEU A 289 6.79 4.71 -18.56
N ALA A 290 5.76 5.56 -18.72
CA ALA A 290 4.41 5.24 -18.28
C ALA A 290 3.83 4.00 -18.98
N GLN A 291 4.25 3.72 -20.23
CA GLN A 291 3.71 2.63 -21.05
C GLN A 291 4.02 1.22 -20.53
N LYS A 292 4.95 1.10 -19.56
CA LYS A 292 5.26 -0.17 -18.90
C LYS A 292 4.59 -0.35 -17.54
N ILE A 293 3.80 0.63 -17.10
CA ILE A 293 3.04 0.55 -15.86
C ILE A 293 1.63 0.04 -16.17
N TYR A 294 1.24 -1.02 -15.48
CA TYR A 294 -0.03 -1.71 -15.61
C TYR A 294 -0.76 -1.64 -14.29
N LEU A 295 -2.02 -1.19 -14.29
CA LEU A 295 -2.84 -1.06 -13.11
C LEU A 295 -3.92 -2.16 -13.16
N LEU A 296 -3.87 -3.11 -12.22
CA LEU A 296 -4.88 -4.16 -12.08
C LEU A 296 -6.13 -3.58 -11.42
N GLU A 297 -7.06 -3.12 -12.24
CA GLU A 297 -8.22 -2.35 -11.79
C GLU A 297 -9.20 -3.18 -10.95
N ASP A 298 -9.31 -4.48 -11.22
CA ASP A 298 -10.17 -5.38 -10.45
C ASP A 298 -9.43 -6.02 -9.25
N CYS A 299 -8.18 -5.67 -8.99
CA CYS A 299 -7.46 -6.09 -7.78
C CYS A 299 -7.21 -4.91 -6.83
N THR A 300 -8.11 -3.92 -6.83
CA THR A 300 -8.02 -2.72 -5.99
C THR A 300 -9.40 -2.07 -5.84
N SER A 301 -9.68 -1.51 -4.67
CA SER A 301 -10.97 -0.89 -4.37
C SER A 301 -10.85 0.46 -3.68
N PRO A 302 -11.73 1.42 -3.99
CA PRO A 302 -11.76 2.70 -3.29
C PRO A 302 -12.29 2.53 -1.87
N VAL A 303 -11.87 3.42 -0.96
CA VAL A 303 -12.47 3.51 0.37
C VAL A 303 -13.90 4.02 0.23
N VAL A 304 -14.84 3.28 0.83
CA VAL A 304 -16.24 3.68 0.95
C VAL A 304 -16.66 3.46 2.39
N ILE A 305 -17.04 4.54 3.07
CA ILE A 305 -17.57 4.51 4.43
C ILE A 305 -19.07 4.84 4.34
N PRO A 306 -19.95 3.84 4.53
CA PRO A 306 -21.39 4.02 4.35
C PRO A 306 -21.95 5.21 5.14
N GLY A 307 -22.63 6.14 4.45
CA GLY A 307 -23.23 7.33 5.05
C GLY A 307 -22.26 8.44 5.45
N ILE A 308 -20.94 8.26 5.26
CA ILE A 308 -19.91 9.25 5.60
C ILE A 308 -19.22 9.77 4.33
N VAL A 309 -18.55 8.89 3.57
CA VAL A 309 -17.77 9.29 2.39
C VAL A 309 -17.63 8.15 1.39
N ASP A 310 -17.66 8.46 0.10
CA ASP A 310 -17.42 7.51 -1.00
C ASP A 310 -16.35 8.12 -1.94
N TYR A 311 -15.16 7.51 -1.97
CA TYR A 311 -14.04 7.98 -2.79
C TYR A 311 -14.00 7.36 -4.20
N THR A 312 -15.04 6.63 -4.62
CA THR A 312 -15.05 5.91 -5.90
C THR A 312 -14.79 6.84 -7.08
N GLN A 313 -15.55 7.94 -7.19
CA GLN A 313 -15.40 8.87 -8.32
C GLN A 313 -14.00 9.49 -8.38
N GLN A 314 -13.41 9.82 -7.23
CA GLN A 314 -12.06 10.36 -7.17
C GLN A 314 -11.02 9.31 -7.61
N ALA A 315 -11.16 8.07 -7.15
CA ALA A 315 -10.27 6.98 -7.52
C ALA A 315 -10.32 6.69 -9.02
N ASP A 316 -11.52 6.65 -9.60
CA ASP A 316 -11.73 6.42 -11.02
C ASP A 316 -11.17 7.57 -11.86
N ALA A 317 -11.37 8.82 -11.41
CA ALA A 317 -10.76 9.98 -12.06
C ALA A 317 -9.22 9.93 -12.00
N ALA A 318 -8.63 9.50 -10.88
CA ALA A 318 -7.18 9.32 -10.78
C ALA A 318 -6.67 8.27 -11.77
N TYR A 319 -7.35 7.11 -11.85
CA TYR A 319 -7.00 6.04 -12.79
C TYR A 319 -7.11 6.49 -14.24
N GLN A 320 -8.14 7.27 -14.59
CA GLN A 320 -8.27 7.86 -15.92
C GLN A 320 -7.08 8.79 -16.24
N ARG A 321 -6.67 9.65 -15.30
CA ARG A 321 -5.48 10.51 -15.49
C ARG A 321 -4.21 9.70 -15.71
N PHE A 322 -4.04 8.58 -15.00
CA PHE A 322 -2.89 7.70 -15.19
C PHE A 322 -2.91 7.02 -16.56
N ALA A 323 -4.09 6.59 -17.02
CA ALA A 323 -4.29 6.04 -18.35
C ALA A 323 -4.00 7.08 -19.45
N ASP A 324 -4.50 8.30 -19.29
CA ASP A 324 -4.24 9.42 -20.21
C ASP A 324 -2.76 9.78 -20.30
N ALA A 325 -2.00 9.52 -19.23
CA ALA A 325 -0.54 9.69 -19.19
C ALA A 325 0.24 8.50 -19.80
N GLY A 326 -0.44 7.46 -20.28
CA GLY A 326 0.15 6.33 -20.99
C GLY A 326 0.24 5.03 -20.18
N MET A 327 -0.22 5.00 -18.93
CA MET A 327 -0.31 3.75 -18.16
C MET A 327 -1.47 2.87 -18.67
N LYS A 328 -1.41 1.57 -18.41
CA LYS A 328 -2.38 0.59 -18.92
C LYS A 328 -3.31 0.11 -17.82
N LEU A 329 -4.60 0.40 -17.96
CA LEU A 329 -5.63 -0.24 -17.13
C LEU A 329 -5.88 -1.66 -17.65
N ILE A 330 -5.79 -2.64 -16.79
CA ILE A 330 -5.99 -4.05 -17.11
C ILE A 330 -6.83 -4.73 -16.03
N ARG A 331 -7.40 -5.88 -16.39
CA ARG A 331 -8.07 -6.79 -15.45
C ARG A 331 -7.23 -8.03 -15.21
N SER A 332 -7.42 -8.71 -14.08
CA SER A 332 -6.66 -9.89 -13.69
C SER A 332 -6.70 -11.02 -14.73
N GLU A 333 -7.80 -11.16 -15.46
CA GLU A 333 -7.96 -12.17 -16.51
C GLU A 333 -7.26 -11.82 -17.84
N GLU A 334 -6.78 -10.58 -18.02
CA GLU A 334 -6.36 -10.06 -19.31
C GLU A 334 -4.86 -10.16 -19.59
N LEU A 335 -4.01 -10.35 -18.57
CA LEU A 335 -2.56 -10.32 -18.75
C LEU A 335 -2.03 -11.55 -19.49
N GLY A 336 -2.62 -12.72 -19.23
CA GLY A 336 -2.23 -14.01 -19.83
C GLY A 336 -2.62 -14.23 -21.30
N VAL A 337 -3.29 -13.28 -21.95
CA VAL A 337 -3.71 -13.40 -23.37
C VAL A 337 -2.94 -12.44 -24.30
N ARG A 338 -2.05 -11.60 -23.77
CA ARG A 338 -1.58 -10.40 -24.48
C ARG A 338 -0.05 -10.32 -24.50
N SER A 339 0.53 -11.08 -25.43
CA SER A 339 1.82 -10.74 -26.06
C SER A 339 1.65 -9.55 -27.00
#